data_AF-A0A2H0L3S5-F1
#
_entry.id   AF-A0A2H0L3S5-F1
#
_cell.length_a   1.000
_cell.length_b   1.000
_cell.length_c   1.000
_cell.angle_alpha   90.00
_cell.angle_beta   90.00
_cell.angle_gamma   90.00
#
_symmetry.space_group_name_H-M   'P 1'
#
loop_
_entity.id
_entity.type
_entity.pdbx_description
1 polymer ?
#
loop_
_entity_poly.entity_id
_entity_poly.type
_entity_poly.pdbx_seq_one_letter_code
_entity_poly.pdbx_strand_id
1 'polypeptide(L)'
;MRKFFAVIFIFLFVATLVPMTLLYALRQTFLNEERVKTSVVPPSYELFVEIASEEFARNPQDQALFKKRIAMVLTQERYQTILESAVETIFQTLRAQHQENEITVDLKPLREELRAIVPELADNLPQCERGEDIETQFRFCVPPGFEREHFHTMAEDILTKHLPPRIVVRSAEYPEIVALIGSIIRADRLVAFILIVPTLIGMIIIGLLIWKPWDSIARWIGIPFMLIGILTYYIAHLLTKIPQQPEFAASADFSEAQLQAASFVLQQVSASQMQIALWYGILGLLMIAVSVALHMNRGVNT
;
A
#
# COMPACT_ATOMS: atom_id res chain seq x y z
N MET A 1 38.04 -18.28 -16.49
CA MET A 1 37.13 -17.35 -17.19
C MET A 1 35.65 -17.64 -16.97
N ARG A 2 35.11 -18.85 -17.19
CA ARG A 2 33.66 -19.13 -17.06
C ARG A 2 33.05 -18.77 -15.70
N LYS A 3 33.72 -19.12 -14.59
CA LYS A 3 33.29 -18.74 -13.24
C LYS A 3 33.27 -17.22 -13.01
N PHE A 4 34.22 -16.49 -13.62
CA PHE A 4 34.26 -15.03 -13.55
C PHE A 4 33.06 -14.41 -14.28
N PHE A 5 32.73 -14.90 -15.48
CA PHE A 5 31.51 -14.48 -16.18
C PHE A 5 30.24 -14.82 -15.40
N ALA A 6 30.15 -16.02 -14.79
CA ALA A 6 29.01 -16.38 -13.95
C ALA A 6 28.83 -15.42 -12.76
N VAL A 7 29.91 -15.01 -12.11
CA VAL A 7 29.86 -14.01 -11.02
C VAL A 7 29.39 -12.65 -11.54
N ILE A 8 29.89 -12.18 -12.68
CA ILE A 8 29.43 -10.91 -13.30
C ILE A 8 27.94 -11.00 -13.63
N PHE A 9 27.48 -12.10 -14.23
CA PHE A 9 26.08 -12.30 -14.55
C PHE A 9 25.21 -12.36 -13.30
N ILE A 10 25.66 -13.00 -12.22
CA ILE A 10 24.96 -12.99 -10.93
C ILE A 10 24.85 -11.57 -10.39
N PHE A 11 25.93 -10.79 -10.44
CA PHE A 11 25.89 -9.41 -9.97
C PHE A 11 24.90 -8.57 -10.78
N LEU A 12 24.95 -8.65 -12.11
CA LEU A 12 23.99 -7.97 -12.99
C LEU A 12 22.56 -8.42 -12.68
N PHE A 13 22.33 -9.72 -12.58
CA PHE A 13 21.01 -10.31 -12.28
C PHE A 13 20.43 -9.80 -10.96
N VAL A 14 21.23 -9.79 -9.89
CA VAL A 14 20.82 -9.24 -8.59
C VAL A 14 20.54 -7.74 -8.69
N ALA A 15 21.41 -6.99 -9.37
CA ALA A 15 21.25 -5.54 -9.55
C ALA A 15 19.98 -5.16 -10.32
N THR A 16 19.53 -5.98 -11.29
CA THR A 16 18.25 -5.76 -11.97
C THR A 16 17.05 -6.25 -11.18
N LEU A 17 17.16 -7.37 -10.46
CA LEU A 17 16.00 -7.96 -9.79
C LEU A 17 15.59 -7.25 -8.50
N VAL A 18 16.54 -6.68 -7.75
CA VAL A 18 16.21 -5.94 -6.51
C VAL A 18 15.30 -4.72 -6.74
N PRO A 19 15.55 -3.80 -7.69
CA PRO A 19 14.62 -2.70 -7.96
C PRO A 19 13.29 -3.20 -8.55
N MET A 20 13.34 -4.30 -9.30
CA MET A 20 12.16 -4.96 -9.85
C MET A 20 11.25 -5.54 -8.75
N THR A 21 11.81 -6.14 -7.69
CA THR A 21 11.02 -6.57 -6.53
C THR A 21 10.40 -5.39 -5.79
N LEU A 22 11.07 -4.23 -5.76
CA LEU A 22 10.51 -2.97 -5.22
C LEU A 22 9.21 -2.57 -5.93
N LEU A 23 9.28 -2.47 -7.26
CA LEU A 23 8.13 -2.16 -8.11
C LEU A 23 7.03 -3.21 -7.98
N TYR A 24 7.40 -4.49 -7.86
CA TYR A 24 6.44 -5.56 -7.68
C TYR A 24 5.66 -5.45 -6.36
N ALA A 25 6.32 -5.11 -5.24
CA ALA A 25 5.58 -4.92 -4.00
C ALA A 25 4.66 -3.71 -4.07
N LEU A 26 5.10 -2.58 -4.62
CA LEU A 26 4.25 -1.40 -4.80
C LEU A 26 2.98 -1.76 -5.58
N ARG A 27 3.13 -2.50 -6.68
CA ARG A 27 2.01 -3.03 -7.45
C ARG A 27 1.13 -3.97 -6.61
N GLN A 28 1.71 -4.95 -5.93
CA GLN A 28 0.96 -5.89 -5.11
C GLN A 28 0.23 -5.22 -3.95
N THR A 29 0.77 -4.14 -3.38
CA THR A 29 0.16 -3.45 -2.25
C THR A 29 -0.98 -2.52 -2.68
N PHE A 30 -0.80 -1.73 -3.74
CA PHE A 30 -1.73 -0.65 -4.09
C PHE A 30 -2.51 -0.84 -5.39
N LEU A 31 -2.10 -1.79 -6.23
CA LEU A 31 -2.73 -2.06 -7.53
C LEU A 31 -3.23 -3.50 -7.65
N ASN A 32 -3.27 -4.22 -6.53
CA ASN A 32 -4.01 -5.46 -6.40
C ASN A 32 -5.25 -5.19 -5.53
N GLU A 33 -6.42 -5.24 -6.16
CA GLU A 33 -7.72 -4.98 -5.52
C GLU A 33 -7.93 -5.83 -4.26
N GLU A 34 -7.65 -7.13 -4.33
CA GLU A 34 -7.83 -8.06 -3.21
C GLU A 34 -6.89 -7.71 -2.05
N ARG A 35 -5.64 -7.34 -2.36
CA ARG A 35 -4.65 -6.98 -1.35
C ARG A 35 -4.96 -5.63 -0.71
N VAL A 36 -5.48 -4.68 -1.46
CA VAL A 36 -5.98 -3.41 -0.91
C VAL A 36 -7.13 -3.68 0.05
N LYS A 37 -8.16 -4.44 -0.37
CA LYS A 37 -9.31 -4.79 0.46
C LYS A 37 -8.91 -5.53 1.74
N THR A 38 -7.97 -6.47 1.67
CA THR A 38 -7.60 -7.33 2.82
C THR A 38 -6.49 -6.77 3.72
N SER A 39 -5.53 -6.02 3.17
CA SER A 39 -4.30 -5.62 3.89
C SER A 39 -4.18 -4.11 4.11
N VAL A 40 -4.85 -3.29 3.29
CA VAL A 40 -4.74 -1.82 3.38
C VAL A 40 -5.98 -1.23 4.03
N VAL A 41 -7.19 -1.63 3.61
CA VAL A 41 -8.45 -1.05 4.11
C VAL A 41 -8.62 -1.27 5.63
N PRO A 42 -8.49 -2.49 6.19
CA PRO A 42 -8.74 -2.72 7.62
C PRO A 42 -7.85 -1.91 8.58
N PRO A 43 -6.52 -1.85 8.40
CA PRO A 43 -5.65 -1.07 9.29
C PRO A 43 -5.67 0.44 8.98
N SER A 44 -6.20 0.88 7.84
CA SER A 44 -6.31 2.31 7.53
C SER A 44 -7.35 3.04 8.39
N TYR A 45 -8.22 2.32 9.10
CA TYR A 45 -9.27 2.90 9.92
C TYR A 45 -8.74 3.80 11.04
N GLU A 46 -7.72 3.34 11.77
CA GLU A 46 -7.12 4.13 12.86
C GLU A 46 -6.49 5.42 12.33
N LEU A 47 -5.80 5.32 11.20
CA LEU A 47 -5.21 6.47 10.50
C LEU A 47 -6.30 7.44 10.02
N PHE A 48 -7.39 6.95 9.44
CA PHE A 48 -8.51 7.78 9.03
C PHE A 48 -9.10 8.55 10.22
N VAL A 49 -9.33 7.87 11.35
CA VAL A 49 -9.84 8.49 12.57
C VAL A 49 -8.87 9.56 13.10
N GLU A 50 -7.57 9.30 13.05
CA GLU A 50 -6.55 10.27 13.44
C GLU A 50 -6.58 11.51 12.55
N ILE A 51 -6.47 11.35 11.23
CA ILE A 51 -6.44 12.44 10.25
C ILE A 51 -7.72 13.25 10.33
N ALA A 52 -8.88 12.59 10.34
CA ALA A 52 -10.16 13.28 10.48
C ALA A 52 -10.22 14.06 11.80
N SER A 53 -9.72 13.49 12.90
CA SER A 53 -9.71 14.20 14.17
C SER A 53 -8.81 15.44 14.16
N GLU A 54 -7.66 15.40 13.50
CA GLU A 54 -6.75 16.56 13.39
C GLU A 54 -7.34 17.66 12.51
N GLU A 55 -7.98 17.29 11.39
CA GLU A 55 -8.56 18.24 10.45
C GLU A 55 -9.80 18.96 11.02
N PHE A 56 -10.62 18.24 11.81
CA PHE A 56 -11.87 18.77 12.33
C PHE A 56 -11.77 19.31 13.77
N ALA A 57 -10.73 18.97 14.53
CA ALA A 57 -10.54 19.49 15.89
C ALA A 57 -9.84 20.85 15.90
N ARG A 58 -10.24 21.70 16.84
CA ARG A 58 -9.63 23.03 17.04
C ARG A 58 -8.57 23.02 18.12
N ASN A 59 -8.66 22.07 19.04
CA ASN A 59 -7.76 21.90 20.15
C ASN A 59 -7.62 20.40 20.51
N PRO A 60 -6.62 20.02 21.34
CA PRO A 60 -6.39 18.61 21.68
C PRO A 60 -7.53 17.92 22.46
N GLN A 61 -8.35 18.67 23.20
CA GLN A 61 -9.49 18.12 23.94
C GLN A 61 -10.63 17.76 22.98
N ASP A 62 -10.89 18.62 22.00
CA ASP A 62 -11.84 18.37 20.91
C ASP A 62 -11.41 17.16 20.09
N GLN A 63 -10.11 16.97 19.86
CA GLN A 63 -9.57 15.84 19.12
C GLN A 63 -9.86 14.50 19.83
N ALA A 64 -9.65 14.43 21.15
CA ALA A 64 -9.94 13.22 21.93
C ALA A 64 -11.44 12.89 21.95
N LEU A 65 -12.29 13.92 22.07
CA LEU A 65 -13.74 13.77 21.99
C LEU A 65 -14.19 13.34 20.59
N PHE A 66 -13.59 13.90 19.55
CA PHE A 66 -13.85 13.55 18.15
C PHE A 66 -13.52 12.08 17.90
N LYS A 67 -12.32 11.62 18.25
CA LYS A 67 -11.89 10.23 18.08
C LYS A 67 -12.86 9.25 18.74
N LYS A 68 -13.30 9.56 19.97
CA LYS A 68 -14.28 8.73 20.69
C LYS A 68 -15.63 8.69 19.96
N ARG A 69 -16.11 9.83 19.48
CA ARG A 69 -17.43 9.96 18.84
C ARG A 69 -17.45 9.32 17.46
N ILE A 70 -16.46 9.59 16.62
CA ILE A 70 -16.37 8.97 15.29
C ILE A 70 -16.28 7.44 15.40
N ALA A 71 -15.56 6.91 16.40
CA ALA A 71 -15.49 5.47 16.64
C ALA A 71 -16.80 4.83 17.12
N MET A 72 -17.69 5.60 17.74
CA MET A 72 -19.04 5.14 18.11
C MET A 72 -19.97 5.09 16.90
N VAL A 73 -19.78 6.00 15.94
CA VAL A 73 -20.74 6.20 14.86
C VAL A 73 -20.31 5.50 13.57
N LEU A 74 -19.01 5.43 13.30
CA LEU A 74 -18.41 4.73 12.18
C LEU A 74 -17.54 3.60 12.72
N THR A 75 -18.12 2.42 12.90
CA THR A 75 -17.35 1.25 13.33
C THR A 75 -16.33 0.84 12.27
N GLN A 76 -15.27 0.14 12.69
CA GLN A 76 -14.26 -0.36 11.76
C GLN A 76 -14.86 -1.24 10.66
N GLU A 77 -15.84 -2.10 11.00
CA GLU A 77 -16.53 -2.95 10.02
C GLU A 77 -17.28 -2.12 8.98
N ARG A 78 -18.03 -1.10 9.42
CA ARG A 78 -18.78 -0.22 8.53
C ARG A 78 -17.84 0.59 7.63
N TYR A 79 -16.74 1.10 8.19
CA TYR A 79 -15.67 1.75 7.44
C TYR A 79 -15.09 0.84 6.36
N GLN A 80 -14.81 -0.42 6.68
CA GLN A 80 -14.30 -1.40 5.72
C GLN A 80 -15.30 -1.60 4.57
N THR A 81 -16.59 -1.81 4.86
CA THR A 81 -17.61 -1.98 3.82
C THR A 81 -17.66 -0.80 2.85
N ILE A 82 -17.65 0.44 3.38
CA ILE A 82 -17.69 1.66 2.55
C ILE A 82 -16.45 1.73 1.65
N LEU A 83 -15.27 1.52 2.23
CA LEU A 83 -14.02 1.63 1.49
C LEU A 83 -13.79 0.49 0.52
N GLU A 84 -14.22 -0.73 0.81
CA GLU A 84 -14.14 -1.84 -0.13
C GLU A 84 -14.98 -1.57 -1.38
N SER A 85 -16.17 -1.00 -1.21
CA SER A 85 -17.04 -0.53 -2.30
C SER A 85 -16.38 0.61 -3.11
N ALA A 86 -15.76 1.57 -2.41
CA ALA A 86 -15.00 2.64 -3.05
C ALA A 86 -13.80 2.11 -3.85
N VAL A 87 -13.02 1.20 -3.25
CA VAL A 87 -11.88 0.54 -3.87
C VAL A 87 -12.32 -0.20 -5.13
N GLU A 88 -13.40 -0.97 -5.07
CA GLU A 88 -13.93 -1.65 -6.25
C GLU A 88 -14.26 -0.69 -7.39
N THR A 89 -14.95 0.41 -7.07
CA THR A 89 -15.29 1.47 -8.04
C THR A 89 -14.04 2.10 -8.65
N ILE A 90 -13.04 2.43 -7.81
CA ILE A 90 -11.76 2.99 -8.25
C ILE A 90 -11.06 2.02 -9.18
N PHE A 91 -10.94 0.75 -8.80
CA PHE A 91 -10.26 -0.27 -9.62
C PHE A 91 -11.00 -0.54 -10.94
N GLN A 92 -12.33 -0.55 -10.95
CA GLN A 92 -13.12 -0.63 -12.19
C GLN A 92 -12.85 0.57 -13.10
N THR A 93 -12.80 1.78 -12.54
CA THR A 93 -12.53 3.01 -13.28
C THR A 93 -11.11 3.05 -13.85
N LEU A 94 -10.11 2.67 -13.04
CA LEU A 94 -8.72 2.58 -13.47
C LEU A 94 -8.49 1.52 -14.56
N ARG A 95 -9.24 0.41 -14.53
CA ARG A 95 -9.20 -0.60 -15.61
C ARG A 95 -9.85 -0.10 -16.90
N ALA A 96 -10.87 0.76 -16.80
CA ALA A 96 -11.60 1.31 -17.93
C ALA A 96 -10.91 2.53 -18.58
N GLN A 97 -10.16 3.32 -17.81
CA GLN A 97 -9.42 4.47 -18.32
C GLN A 97 -8.08 4.05 -18.95
N HIS A 98 -7.95 4.29 -20.25
CA HIS A 98 -6.73 4.04 -21.03
C HIS A 98 -5.98 5.34 -21.42
N GLN A 99 -6.43 6.51 -20.98
CA GLN A 99 -5.86 7.80 -21.38
C GLN A 99 -4.84 8.32 -20.36
N GLU A 100 -3.70 8.78 -20.88
CA GLU A 100 -2.44 8.91 -20.15
C GLU A 100 -2.29 10.22 -19.35
N ASN A 101 -3.16 11.20 -19.61
CA ASN A 101 -2.95 12.57 -19.16
C ASN A 101 -3.88 13.00 -18.01
N GLU A 102 -4.90 12.19 -17.73
CA GLU A 102 -5.95 12.49 -16.77
C GLU A 102 -6.50 11.18 -16.18
N ILE A 103 -6.47 11.07 -14.86
CA ILE A 103 -7.14 10.00 -14.12
C ILE A 103 -8.38 10.61 -13.50
N THR A 104 -9.56 10.15 -13.93
CA THR A 104 -10.84 10.58 -13.36
C THR A 104 -11.34 9.47 -12.48
N VAL A 105 -11.40 9.72 -11.18
CA VAL A 105 -11.99 8.81 -10.21
C VAL A 105 -13.45 9.19 -10.02
N ASP A 106 -14.36 8.28 -10.35
CA ASP A 106 -15.78 8.47 -10.04
C ASP A 106 -16.03 8.17 -8.56
N LEU A 107 -16.38 9.22 -7.81
CA LEU A 107 -16.72 9.12 -6.39
C LEU A 107 -18.23 9.09 -6.16
N LYS A 108 -19.04 9.10 -7.21
CA LYS A 108 -20.49 9.07 -7.08
C LYS A 108 -20.98 7.86 -6.26
N PRO A 109 -20.49 6.62 -6.47
CA PRO A 109 -20.91 5.48 -5.66
C PRO A 109 -20.55 5.63 -4.19
N LEU A 110 -19.32 6.10 -3.90
CA LEU A 110 -18.88 6.38 -2.52
C LEU A 110 -19.75 7.44 -1.85
N ARG A 111 -20.14 8.47 -2.59
CA ARG A 111 -21.02 9.54 -2.11
C ARG A 111 -22.42 9.01 -1.80
N GLU A 112 -22.95 8.10 -2.62
CA GLU A 112 -24.26 7.48 -2.39
C GLU A 112 -24.23 6.58 -1.14
N GLU A 113 -23.17 5.80 -0.95
CA GLU A 113 -22.94 4.98 0.25
C GLU A 113 -22.82 5.85 1.51
N LEU A 114 -21.97 6.90 1.47
CA LEU A 114 -21.83 7.83 2.59
C LEU A 114 -23.13 8.55 2.91
N ARG A 115 -23.91 8.93 1.90
CA ARG A 115 -25.23 9.54 2.08
C ARG A 115 -26.20 8.59 2.78
N ALA A 116 -26.19 7.30 2.42
CA ALA A 116 -27.03 6.29 3.07
C ALA A 116 -26.72 6.13 4.57
N ILE A 117 -25.51 6.51 5.00
CA ILE A 117 -25.06 6.40 6.39
C ILE A 117 -25.34 7.67 7.19
N VAL A 118 -25.60 8.82 6.55
CA VAL A 118 -25.95 10.09 7.25
C VAL A 118 -27.10 9.94 8.24
N PRO A 119 -28.20 9.25 7.91
CA PRO A 119 -29.29 9.08 8.85
C PRO A 119 -28.89 8.29 10.09
N GLU A 120 -28.17 7.18 9.88
CA GLU A 120 -27.65 6.34 10.96
C GLU A 120 -26.62 7.11 11.80
N LEU A 121 -25.78 7.94 11.18
CA LEU A 121 -24.83 8.79 11.90
C LEU A 121 -25.60 9.74 12.81
N ALA A 122 -26.52 10.53 12.26
CA ALA A 122 -27.31 11.50 13.00
C ALA A 122 -28.09 10.92 14.18
N ASP A 123 -28.64 9.71 14.04
CA ASP A 123 -29.41 9.06 15.10
C ASP A 123 -28.54 8.52 16.25
N ASN A 124 -27.27 8.20 15.98
CA ASN A 124 -26.34 7.64 16.95
C ASN A 124 -25.40 8.68 17.59
N LEU A 125 -25.49 9.95 17.18
CA LEU A 125 -24.65 10.99 17.77
C LEU A 125 -25.12 11.33 19.19
N PRO A 126 -24.18 11.41 20.16
CA PRO A 126 -24.51 11.82 21.52
C PRO A 126 -24.94 13.29 21.54
N GLN A 127 -25.66 13.68 22.59
CA GLN A 127 -25.89 15.11 22.85
C GLN A 127 -24.57 15.80 23.22
N CYS A 128 -24.39 17.06 22.77
CA CYS A 128 -23.20 17.83 23.13
C CYS A 128 -23.16 18.11 24.64
N GLU A 129 -21.98 18.05 25.26
CA GLU A 129 -21.82 18.33 26.69
C GLU A 129 -21.83 19.85 26.97
N ARG A 130 -22.16 20.25 28.21
CA ARG A 130 -22.18 21.66 28.62
C ARG A 130 -20.76 22.21 28.64
N GLY A 131 -20.49 23.22 27.81
CA GLY A 131 -19.18 23.85 27.67
C GLY A 131 -18.52 23.61 26.30
N GLU A 132 -19.12 22.77 25.45
CA GLU A 132 -18.72 22.65 24.05
C GLU A 132 -19.21 23.88 23.26
N ASP A 133 -18.28 24.64 22.70
CA ASP A 133 -18.50 25.98 22.12
C ASP A 133 -19.43 25.98 20.91
N ILE A 134 -20.77 26.12 21.09
CA ILE A 134 -21.93 25.81 20.18
C ILE A 134 -21.89 26.45 18.77
N GLU A 135 -20.95 27.34 18.48
CA GLU A 135 -21.06 28.25 17.33
C GLU A 135 -20.47 27.77 15.98
N THR A 136 -19.86 26.56 15.85
CA THR A 136 -19.05 26.24 14.64
C THR A 136 -19.36 24.96 13.86
N GLN A 137 -18.93 24.98 12.58
CA GLN A 137 -19.53 24.37 11.37
C GLN A 137 -19.64 22.83 11.25
N PHE A 138 -19.03 22.00 12.10
CA PHE A 138 -19.33 20.56 12.10
C PHE A 138 -19.05 19.96 13.47
N ARG A 139 -20.04 19.25 14.02
CA ARG A 139 -19.92 18.53 15.29
C ARG A 139 -20.45 17.12 15.19
N PHE A 140 -19.69 16.19 15.76
CA PHE A 140 -20.16 14.84 16.02
C PHE A 140 -20.98 14.78 17.33
N CYS A 141 -21.88 15.73 17.53
CA CYS A 141 -22.86 15.72 18.62
C CYS A 141 -24.07 16.57 18.26
N VAL A 142 -25.22 16.26 18.86
CA VAL A 142 -26.47 17.01 18.64
C VAL A 142 -26.62 18.08 19.73
N PRO A 143 -26.72 19.38 19.38
CA PRO A 143 -26.99 20.42 20.37
C PRO A 143 -28.35 20.20 21.08
N PRO A 144 -28.47 20.56 22.36
CA PRO A 144 -29.75 20.43 23.06
C PRO A 144 -30.82 21.32 22.41
N GLY A 145 -31.96 20.72 22.03
CA GLY A 145 -33.07 21.41 21.38
C GLY A 145 -32.96 21.54 19.86
N PHE A 146 -31.95 20.95 19.22
CA PHE A 146 -31.81 20.91 17.76
C PHE A 146 -32.74 19.85 17.14
N GLU A 147 -33.48 20.21 16.09
CA GLU A 147 -34.33 19.27 15.36
C GLU A 147 -33.47 18.31 14.53
N ARG A 148 -33.71 17.00 14.66
CA ARG A 148 -32.93 15.96 13.96
C ARG A 148 -32.92 16.15 12.44
N GLU A 149 -34.05 16.56 11.87
CA GLU A 149 -34.21 16.81 10.44
C GLU A 149 -33.26 17.92 9.92
N HIS A 150 -33.01 18.93 10.74
CA HIS A 150 -32.04 19.99 10.46
C HIS A 150 -30.60 19.47 10.47
N PHE A 151 -30.29 18.54 11.39
CA PHE A 151 -28.98 17.90 11.45
C PHE A 151 -28.73 16.99 10.23
N HIS A 152 -29.72 16.19 9.81
CA HIS A 152 -29.62 15.37 8.60
C HIS A 152 -29.33 16.20 7.36
N THR A 153 -30.06 17.31 7.19
CA THR A 153 -29.88 18.21 6.05
C THR A 153 -28.48 18.85 6.05
N MET A 154 -27.99 19.25 7.23
CA MET A 154 -26.66 19.83 7.38
C MET A 154 -25.55 18.81 7.11
N ALA A 155 -25.66 17.60 7.64
CA ALA A 155 -24.68 16.53 7.41
C ALA A 155 -24.65 16.09 5.94
N GLU A 156 -25.82 16.02 5.28
CA GLU A 156 -25.91 15.77 3.85
C GLU A 156 -25.28 16.91 3.02
N ASP A 157 -25.55 18.17 3.36
CA ASP A 157 -24.98 19.33 2.67
C ASP A 157 -23.45 19.38 2.81
N ILE A 158 -22.92 19.06 3.99
CA ILE A 158 -21.47 18.97 4.22
C ILE A 158 -20.84 17.87 3.38
N LEU A 159 -21.41 16.66 3.37
CA LEU A 159 -20.89 15.56 2.55
C LEU A 159 -20.95 15.87 1.05
N THR A 160 -22.04 16.49 0.59
CA THR A 160 -22.23 16.81 -0.82
C THR A 160 -21.37 17.97 -1.31
N LYS A 161 -21.06 18.93 -0.44
CA LYS A 161 -20.20 20.09 -0.72
C LYS A 161 -18.71 19.75 -0.67
N HIS A 162 -18.30 18.88 0.25
CA HIS A 162 -16.89 18.55 0.45
C HIS A 162 -16.42 17.30 -0.34
N LEU A 163 -17.33 16.40 -0.74
CA LEU A 163 -17.01 15.25 -1.57
C LEU A 163 -17.49 15.47 -3.01
N PRO A 164 -16.63 15.95 -3.93
CA PRO A 164 -17.02 16.14 -5.33
C PRO A 164 -17.39 14.78 -5.94
N PRO A 165 -18.35 14.72 -6.87
CA PRO A 165 -18.77 13.48 -7.49
C PRO A 165 -17.66 12.82 -8.31
N ARG A 166 -16.65 13.59 -8.71
CA ARG A 166 -15.47 13.12 -9.44
C ARG A 166 -14.24 13.86 -8.95
N ILE A 167 -13.14 13.12 -8.77
CA ILE A 167 -11.82 13.71 -8.62
C ILE A 167 -11.08 13.52 -9.93
N VAL A 168 -10.49 14.60 -10.43
CA VAL A 168 -9.69 14.59 -11.64
C VAL A 168 -8.25 14.87 -11.25
N VAL A 169 -7.38 13.87 -11.40
CA VAL A 169 -5.94 14.04 -11.20
C VAL A 169 -5.31 14.28 -12.57
N ARG A 170 -4.87 15.51 -12.81
CA ARG A 170 -4.26 15.92 -14.09
C ARG A 170 -2.76 15.80 -14.04
N SER A 171 -2.17 15.34 -15.14
CA SER A 171 -0.71 15.29 -15.33
C SER A 171 -0.03 16.66 -15.20
N ALA A 172 -0.74 17.77 -15.46
CA ALA A 172 -0.19 19.12 -15.32
C ALA A 172 0.12 19.49 -13.86
N GLU A 173 -0.63 18.92 -12.90
CA GLU A 173 -0.46 19.21 -11.46
C GLU A 173 0.49 18.23 -10.80
N TYR A 174 0.47 16.96 -11.23
CA TYR A 174 1.31 15.88 -10.68
C TYR A 174 1.86 14.98 -11.80
N PRO A 175 2.79 15.48 -12.63
CA PRO A 175 3.22 14.78 -13.85
C PRO A 175 3.87 13.43 -13.57
N GLU A 176 4.72 13.37 -12.54
CA GLU A 176 5.45 12.16 -12.16
C GLU A 176 4.53 11.08 -11.59
N ILE A 177 3.54 11.48 -10.77
CA ILE A 177 2.60 10.57 -10.14
C ILE A 177 1.65 9.98 -11.18
N VAL A 178 1.10 10.81 -12.07
CA VAL A 178 0.19 10.35 -13.14
C VAL A 178 0.94 9.47 -14.14
N ALA A 179 2.17 9.82 -14.52
CA ALA A 179 3.01 8.99 -15.37
C ALA A 179 3.36 7.65 -14.71
N LEU A 180 3.69 7.64 -13.42
CA LEU A 180 3.98 6.42 -12.67
C LEU A 180 2.74 5.53 -12.56
N ILE A 181 1.60 6.06 -12.11
CA ILE A 181 0.34 5.30 -11.99
C ILE A 181 -0.09 4.77 -13.36
N GLY A 182 -0.09 5.61 -14.39
CA GLY A 182 -0.42 5.22 -15.76
C GLY A 182 0.52 4.15 -16.32
N SER A 183 1.82 4.25 -16.01
CA SER A 183 2.82 3.24 -16.39
C SER A 183 2.56 1.92 -15.67
N ILE A 184 2.27 1.93 -14.36
CA ILE A 184 2.02 0.68 -13.62
C ILE A 184 0.68 0.04 -14.03
N ILE A 185 -0.37 0.82 -14.32
CA ILE A 185 -1.65 0.30 -14.82
C ILE A 185 -1.46 -0.36 -16.19
N ARG A 186 -0.78 0.30 -17.14
CA ARG A 186 -0.49 -0.32 -18.46
C ARG A 186 0.41 -1.54 -18.32
N ALA A 187 1.39 -1.43 -17.44
CA ALA A 187 2.30 -2.52 -17.18
C ALA A 187 1.67 -3.60 -16.31
N ASP A 188 0.48 -3.48 -15.74
CA ASP A 188 -0.11 -4.49 -14.83
C ASP A 188 -0.14 -5.90 -15.47
N ARG A 189 -0.48 -5.98 -16.76
CA ARG A 189 -0.42 -7.24 -17.53
C ARG A 189 0.99 -7.68 -17.93
N LEU A 190 1.91 -6.72 -18.08
CA LEU A 190 3.28 -6.96 -18.53
C LEU A 190 4.28 -7.09 -17.40
N VAL A 191 4.01 -6.60 -16.19
CA VAL A 191 4.91 -6.57 -15.03
C VAL A 191 5.19 -7.99 -14.59
N ALA A 192 4.17 -8.84 -14.53
CA ALA A 192 4.38 -10.26 -14.26
C ALA A 192 5.33 -10.89 -15.30
N PHE A 193 5.16 -10.58 -16.59
CA PHE A 193 6.06 -11.05 -17.65
C PHE A 193 7.46 -10.45 -17.56
N ILE A 194 7.59 -9.15 -17.33
CA ILE A 194 8.85 -8.40 -17.19
C ILE A 194 9.60 -8.83 -15.92
N LEU A 195 8.92 -9.37 -14.92
CA LEU A 195 9.55 -9.95 -13.74
C LEU A 195 9.96 -11.40 -13.98
N ILE A 196 9.08 -12.23 -14.53
CA ILE A 196 9.31 -13.67 -14.70
C ILE A 196 10.34 -13.95 -15.81
N VAL A 197 10.24 -13.27 -16.96
CA VAL A 197 11.04 -13.58 -18.15
C VAL A 197 12.52 -13.29 -17.94
N PRO A 198 12.96 -12.11 -17.44
CA PRO A 198 14.36 -11.88 -17.12
C PRO A 198 14.88 -12.81 -16.01
N THR A 199 14.02 -13.18 -15.05
CA THR A 199 14.38 -14.16 -14.01
C THR A 199 14.69 -15.52 -14.64
N LEU A 200 13.81 -16.01 -15.52
CA LEU A 200 13.99 -17.28 -16.25
C LEU A 200 15.21 -17.24 -17.16
N ILE A 201 15.36 -16.18 -17.96
CA ILE A 201 16.51 -16.01 -18.86
C ILE A 201 17.81 -15.97 -18.06
N GLY A 202 17.87 -15.21 -16.97
CA GLY A 202 19.04 -15.13 -16.11
C GLY A 202 19.38 -16.48 -15.49
N MET A 203 18.39 -17.22 -14.99
CA MET A 203 18.59 -18.59 -14.48
C MET A 203 19.14 -19.54 -15.54
N ILE A 204 18.60 -19.48 -16.77
CA ILE A 204 19.06 -20.31 -17.89
C ILE A 204 20.50 -19.95 -18.28
N ILE A 205 20.84 -18.66 -18.39
CA ILE A 205 22.19 -18.21 -18.73
C ILE A 205 23.21 -18.63 -17.66
N ILE A 206 22.88 -18.44 -16.37
CA ILE A 206 23.73 -18.88 -15.25
C ILE A 206 23.91 -20.40 -15.29
N GLY A 207 22.83 -21.15 -15.51
CA GLY A 207 22.88 -22.62 -15.65
C GLY A 207 23.73 -23.08 -16.83
N LEU A 208 23.61 -22.45 -18.00
CA LEU A 208 24.37 -22.77 -19.21
C LEU A 208 25.87 -22.47 -19.06
N LEU A 209 26.23 -21.38 -18.36
CA LEU A 209 27.63 -21.02 -18.10
C LEU A 209 28.34 -22.01 -17.18
N ILE A 210 27.57 -22.75 -16.37
CA ILE A 210 28.06 -23.69 -15.36
C ILE A 210 27.63 -25.10 -15.77
N TRP A 211 28.14 -25.54 -16.91
CA TRP A 211 27.78 -26.85 -17.46
C TRP A 211 28.37 -27.98 -16.63
N LYS A 212 27.49 -28.72 -15.92
CA LYS A 212 27.76 -29.90 -15.07
C LYS A 212 28.89 -29.72 -14.02
N PRO A 213 28.76 -30.36 -12.86
CA PRO A 213 27.65 -31.21 -12.44
C PRO A 213 26.48 -30.44 -11.79
N TRP A 214 25.29 -31.05 -11.69
CA TRP A 214 24.03 -30.42 -11.23
C TRP A 214 24.11 -29.76 -9.85
N ASP A 215 24.95 -30.29 -8.95
CA ASP A 215 25.30 -29.70 -7.64
C ASP A 215 25.93 -28.31 -7.79
N SER A 216 26.73 -28.09 -8.83
CA SER A 216 27.27 -26.77 -9.14
C SER A 216 26.14 -25.83 -9.57
N ILE A 217 25.29 -26.24 -10.50
CA ILE A 217 24.15 -25.42 -11.01
C ILE A 217 23.24 -24.98 -9.86
N ALA A 218 22.83 -25.92 -9.00
CA ALA A 218 21.94 -25.63 -7.87
C ALA A 218 22.55 -24.62 -6.88
N ARG A 219 23.85 -24.73 -6.58
CA ARG A 219 24.57 -23.77 -5.74
C ARG A 219 24.62 -22.38 -6.37
N TRP A 220 24.95 -22.31 -7.66
CA TRP A 220 25.13 -21.04 -8.36
C TRP A 220 23.81 -20.32 -8.69
N ILE A 221 22.70 -21.04 -8.76
CA ILE A 221 21.36 -20.45 -8.80
C ILE A 221 20.90 -20.09 -7.37
N GLY A 222 21.18 -20.92 -6.35
CA GLY A 222 20.78 -20.63 -4.97
C GLY A 222 21.38 -19.32 -4.41
N ILE A 223 22.64 -19.03 -4.74
CA ILE A 223 23.35 -17.81 -4.30
C ILE A 223 22.60 -16.51 -4.69
N PRO A 224 22.27 -16.23 -5.96
CA PRO A 224 21.54 -15.02 -6.33
C PRO A 224 20.16 -14.93 -5.67
N PHE A 225 19.41 -16.03 -5.55
CA PHE A 225 18.12 -16.01 -4.83
C PHE A 225 18.29 -15.62 -3.36
N MET A 226 19.30 -16.17 -2.68
CA MET A 226 19.63 -15.80 -1.31
C MET A 226 20.06 -14.32 -1.19
N LEU A 227 20.90 -13.84 -2.10
CA LEU A 227 21.33 -12.43 -2.13
C LEU A 227 20.15 -11.48 -2.37
N ILE A 228 19.27 -11.79 -3.31
CA ILE A 228 18.04 -11.03 -3.55
C ILE A 228 17.19 -11.01 -2.28
N GLY A 229 16.98 -12.16 -1.64
CA GLY A 229 16.25 -12.24 -0.38
C GLY A 229 16.84 -11.34 0.70
N ILE A 230 18.16 -11.39 0.93
CA ILE A 230 18.86 -10.57 1.94
C ILE A 230 18.77 -9.07 1.61
N LEU A 231 19.03 -8.68 0.37
CA LEU A 231 18.99 -7.27 -0.04
C LEU A 231 17.57 -6.71 0.00
N THR A 232 16.59 -7.50 -0.44
CA THR A 232 15.17 -7.13 -0.38
C THR A 232 14.71 -6.97 1.07
N TYR A 233 15.12 -7.87 1.96
CA TYR A 233 14.88 -7.75 3.40
C TYR A 233 15.52 -6.49 3.98
N TYR A 234 16.78 -6.20 3.62
CA TYR A 234 17.48 -5.00 4.06
C TYR A 234 16.76 -3.72 3.61
N ILE A 235 16.31 -3.66 2.35
CA ILE A 235 15.50 -2.55 1.84
C ILE A 235 14.19 -2.44 2.60
N ALA A 236 13.47 -3.54 2.83
CA ALA A 236 12.23 -3.52 3.60
C ALA A 236 12.44 -2.96 5.01
N HIS A 237 13.54 -3.35 5.66
CA HIS A 237 13.94 -2.84 6.98
C HIS A 237 14.38 -1.38 6.97
N LEU A 238 14.94 -0.88 5.86
CA LEU A 238 15.22 0.55 5.72
C LEU A 238 13.93 1.34 5.55
N LEU A 239 12.99 0.86 4.73
CA LEU A 239 11.70 1.52 4.49
C LEU A 239 10.90 1.73 5.78
N THR A 240 10.93 0.79 6.73
CA THR A 240 10.25 0.95 8.03
C THR A 240 10.87 2.03 8.92
N LYS A 241 12.13 2.39 8.68
CA LYS A 241 12.85 3.40 9.47
C LYS A 241 12.75 4.81 8.92
N ILE A 242 12.44 4.98 7.64
CA ILE A 242 12.35 6.30 6.98
C ILE A 242 11.42 7.28 7.73
N PRO A 243 10.19 6.90 8.12
CA PRO A 243 9.28 7.82 8.81
C PRO A 243 9.78 8.26 10.19
N GLN A 244 10.67 7.47 10.80
CA GLN A 244 11.22 7.72 12.14
C GLN A 244 12.43 8.64 12.10
N GLN A 245 12.92 9.01 10.90
CA GLN A 245 14.08 9.89 10.77
C GLN A 245 13.66 11.35 10.94
N PRO A 246 14.30 12.11 11.84
CA PRO A 246 13.97 13.51 12.08
C PRO A 246 14.16 14.38 10.82
N GLU A 247 15.09 14.00 9.93
CA GLU A 247 15.33 14.68 8.65
C GLU A 247 14.15 14.52 7.68
N PHE A 248 13.42 13.41 7.73
CA PHE A 248 12.24 13.20 6.89
C PHE A 248 11.08 14.09 7.34
N ALA A 249 10.88 14.24 8.65
CA ALA A 249 9.88 15.16 9.21
C ALA A 249 10.25 16.64 8.98
N ALA A 250 11.53 16.98 9.10
CA ALA A 250 12.02 18.35 8.98
C ALA A 250 12.16 18.86 7.53
N SER A 251 12.29 17.97 6.54
CA SER A 251 12.53 18.37 5.14
C SER A 251 11.27 18.74 4.36
N ALA A 252 10.09 18.44 4.89
CA ALA A 252 8.85 18.54 4.13
C ALA A 252 7.68 19.24 4.86
N ASP A 253 7.93 19.85 6.03
CA ASP A 253 6.89 20.50 6.86
C ASP A 253 5.61 19.66 6.99
N PHE A 254 5.77 18.34 7.14
CA PHE A 254 4.63 17.44 7.24
C PHE A 254 3.92 17.59 8.59
N SER A 255 2.59 17.60 8.57
CA SER A 255 1.80 17.45 9.80
C SER A 255 1.96 16.05 10.40
N GLU A 256 1.54 15.87 11.65
CA GLU A 256 1.62 14.57 12.33
C GLU A 256 0.80 13.50 11.58
N ALA A 257 -0.44 13.83 11.20
CA ALA A 257 -1.27 13.03 10.29
C ALA A 257 -0.57 12.63 8.99
N GLN A 258 0.13 13.56 8.33
CA GLN A 258 0.83 13.29 7.07
C GLN A 258 2.01 12.33 7.27
N LEU A 259 2.76 12.48 8.36
CA LEU A 259 3.83 11.57 8.74
C LEU A 259 3.30 10.17 9.06
N GLN A 260 2.16 10.08 9.77
CA GLN A 260 1.51 8.81 10.02
C GLN A 260 1.03 8.14 8.73
N ALA A 261 0.45 8.91 7.80
CA ALA A 261 0.03 8.39 6.50
C ALA A 261 1.21 7.88 5.66
N ALA A 262 2.31 8.64 5.61
CA ALA A 262 3.55 8.21 4.97
C ALA A 262 4.10 6.94 5.64
N SER A 263 4.07 6.86 6.96
CA SER A 263 4.51 5.69 7.72
C SER A 263 3.68 4.45 7.41
N PHE A 264 2.35 4.61 7.32
CA PHE A 264 1.42 3.56 6.97
C PHE A 264 1.70 3.02 5.57
N VAL A 265 1.83 3.90 4.57
CA VAL A 265 2.16 3.52 3.19
C VAL A 265 3.47 2.73 3.12
N LEU A 266 4.53 3.23 3.76
CA LEU A 266 5.83 2.56 3.77
C LEU A 266 5.79 1.21 4.52
N GLN A 267 5.01 1.11 5.59
CA GLN A 267 4.80 -0.16 6.30
C GLN A 267 4.12 -1.20 5.40
N GLN A 268 3.05 -0.84 4.69
CA GLN A 268 2.35 -1.76 3.79
C GLN A 268 3.24 -2.27 2.64
N VAL A 269 4.05 -1.38 2.06
CA VAL A 269 5.04 -1.75 1.05
C VAL A 269 6.12 -2.65 1.66
N SER A 270 6.63 -2.31 2.85
CA SER A 270 7.66 -3.09 3.54
C SER A 270 7.19 -4.50 3.89
N ALA A 271 5.94 -4.68 4.32
CA ALA A 271 5.37 -5.99 4.62
C ALA A 271 5.32 -6.88 3.37
N SER A 272 4.94 -6.28 2.24
CA SER A 272 4.93 -6.97 0.95
C SER A 272 6.36 -7.31 0.48
N GLN A 273 7.33 -6.40 0.70
CA GLN A 273 8.76 -6.65 0.47
C GLN A 273 9.31 -7.79 1.33
N MET A 274 8.98 -7.82 2.62
CA MET A 274 9.43 -8.87 3.54
C MET A 274 8.90 -10.24 3.11
N GLN A 275 7.64 -10.32 2.66
CA GLN A 275 7.08 -11.56 2.12
C GLN A 275 7.84 -12.04 0.87
N ILE A 276 8.17 -11.13 -0.05
CA ILE A 276 8.98 -11.44 -1.25
C ILE A 276 10.38 -11.92 -0.82
N ALA A 277 11.04 -11.18 0.07
CA ALA A 277 12.36 -11.51 0.59
C ALA A 277 12.42 -12.92 1.19
N LEU A 278 11.38 -13.29 1.96
CA LEU A 278 11.24 -14.60 2.58
C LEU A 278 11.13 -15.72 1.52
N TRP A 279 10.30 -15.52 0.48
CA TRP A 279 10.19 -16.48 -0.62
C TRP A 279 11.51 -16.69 -1.36
N TYR A 280 12.20 -15.60 -1.72
CA TYR A 280 13.51 -15.69 -2.37
C TYR A 280 14.57 -16.34 -1.45
N GLY A 281 14.54 -16.05 -0.15
CA GLY A 281 15.42 -16.66 0.85
C GLY A 281 15.20 -18.17 0.99
N ILE A 282 13.94 -18.61 1.10
CA ILE A 282 13.58 -20.04 1.19
C ILE A 282 14.00 -20.77 -0.08
N LEU A 283 13.70 -20.22 -1.27
CA LEU A 283 14.11 -20.81 -2.54
C LEU A 283 15.63 -20.94 -2.65
N GLY A 284 16.37 -19.90 -2.25
CA GLY A 284 17.84 -19.92 -2.22
C GLY A 284 18.38 -21.02 -1.31
N LEU A 285 17.84 -21.13 -0.09
CA LEU A 285 18.24 -22.16 0.89
C LEU A 285 17.93 -23.57 0.40
N LEU A 286 16.74 -23.81 -0.18
CA LEU A 286 16.35 -25.11 -0.72
C LEU A 286 17.31 -25.54 -1.85
N MET A 287 17.66 -24.63 -2.75
CA MET A 287 18.59 -24.93 -3.85
C MET A 287 20.00 -25.27 -3.35
N ILE A 288 20.47 -24.59 -2.31
CA ILE A 288 21.76 -24.90 -1.66
C ILE A 288 21.69 -26.25 -0.94
N ALA A 289 20.62 -26.54 -0.21
CA ALA A 289 20.42 -27.81 0.48
C ALA A 289 20.42 -29.00 -0.49
N VAL A 290 19.73 -28.86 -1.64
CA VAL A 290 19.72 -29.86 -2.72
C VAL A 290 21.14 -30.06 -3.28
N SER A 291 21.91 -28.98 -3.48
CA SER A 291 23.31 -29.08 -3.93
C SER A 291 24.17 -29.90 -2.93
N VAL A 292 24.03 -29.63 -1.64
CA VAL A 292 24.76 -30.37 -0.58
C VAL A 292 24.35 -31.84 -0.55
N ALA A 293 23.06 -32.14 -0.61
CA ALA A 293 22.55 -33.51 -0.63
C ALA A 293 23.07 -34.31 -1.84
N LEU A 294 23.08 -33.69 -3.03
CA LEU A 294 23.63 -34.29 -4.25
C LEU A 294 25.14 -34.56 -4.14
N HIS A 295 25.89 -33.69 -3.46
CA HIS A 295 27.32 -33.89 -3.24
C HIS A 295 27.58 -35.02 -2.23
N MET A 296 26.83 -35.09 -1.13
CA MET A 296 26.97 -36.17 -0.14
C MET A 296 26.66 -37.54 -0.76
N ASN A 297 25.61 -37.64 -1.58
CA ASN A 297 25.22 -38.91 -2.21
C ASN A 297 26.25 -39.43 -3.24
N ARG A 298 27.10 -38.56 -3.80
CA ARG A 298 28.23 -38.98 -4.65
C ARG A 298 29.41 -39.53 -3.85
N GLY A 299 29.62 -39.06 -2.63
CA GLY A 299 30.72 -39.53 -1.77
C GLY A 299 30.50 -40.91 -1.16
N VAL A 300 29.29 -41.46 -1.24
CA VAL A 300 28.94 -42.81 -0.73
C VAL A 300 29.13 -43.90 -1.81
N ASN A 301 29.24 -43.53 -3.09
CA ASN A 301 29.38 -44.45 -4.22
C ASN A 301 30.81 -44.55 -4.78
N THR A 302 31.81 -44.05 -4.05
CA THR A 302 33.25 -44.15 -4.36
C THR A 302 33.98 -44.80 -3.19
#